data_AF-A0AA48LXD0-F1
#
_entry.id   AF-A0AA48LXD0-F1
#
_cell.length_a   1.000
_cell.length_b   1.000
_cell.length_c   1.000
_cell.angle_alpha   90.00
_cell.angle_beta   90.00
_cell.angle_gamma   90.00
#
_symmetry.space_group_name_H-M   'P 1'
#
loop_
_entity.id
_entity.type
_entity.pdbx_description
1 polymer ?
#
loop_
_entity_poly.entity_id
_entity_poly.type
_entity_poly.pdbx_seq_one_letter_code
_entity_poly.pdbx_strand_id
1 'polypeptide(L)'
;MTPNREANSAVTVREASSAPASQLRVSAQKVSRLMDLVGELSLSVSDTIHSADIAHLDLSDFEKSAHRLKLVLREVQEAAAELRLVPIGDVFQRMGRLVRELERQTGKEVDLQIEGEDTEIDKIVVDQLFEPLVHVVRNSVDHGLETPDEREAVGKRRRGKITLSAAQVGGDIQITIADDGRGLNRVKILARGRERGMIAPEDEPEDRDLWQLLFKPGFSTAETVTNLSGRGVGMDVLDNTIKRLRGRIVVDSVWGHGAKVLLAIPLSLAFIDSLVMRVGERLFATPIGVVAEIFRPLSEQLTVITADGGGELVQVRDAMIPICRLDRFYGEKSDLSDSLEQKIILVFHTSQGKIGLPVDELFDQQQVVMKPLQGHLEKIRASFGCALLGTGEVAMMLDCEKLTKGAL
;
A
#
# COMPACT_ATOMS: atom_id res chain seq x y z
N MET A 1 -72.05 6.68 35.98
CA MET A 1 -71.41 7.35 34.83
C MET A 1 -70.03 7.81 35.26
N THR A 2 -68.98 7.23 34.68
CA THR A 2 -67.62 7.79 34.51
C THR A 2 -67.70 9.14 33.76
N PRO A 3 -66.62 9.98 33.65
CA PRO A 3 -65.18 9.68 33.80
C PRO A 3 -64.40 10.68 34.70
N ASN A 4 -63.38 10.29 35.47
CA ASN A 4 -61.99 9.94 35.12
C ASN A 4 -61.28 10.94 34.19
N ARG A 5 -60.45 11.82 34.76
CA ARG A 5 -59.47 12.67 34.06
C ARG A 5 -58.12 12.48 34.76
N GLU A 6 -57.28 11.65 34.16
CA GLU A 6 -55.90 11.40 34.57
C GLU A 6 -55.06 12.66 34.37
N ALA A 7 -54.38 13.11 35.43
CA ALA A 7 -53.34 14.12 35.37
C ALA A 7 -52.02 13.41 35.09
N ASN A 8 -51.52 13.57 33.87
CA ASN A 8 -50.25 12.99 33.43
C ASN A 8 -49.08 13.80 34.03
N SER A 9 -48.50 13.28 35.11
CA SER A 9 -47.26 13.80 35.70
C SER A 9 -46.09 13.50 34.77
N ALA A 10 -45.56 14.54 34.12
CA ALA A 10 -44.37 14.45 33.30
C ALA A 10 -43.16 14.06 34.17
N VAL A 11 -42.77 12.79 34.07
CA VAL A 11 -41.51 12.27 34.61
C VAL A 11 -40.39 12.83 33.74
N THR A 12 -39.60 13.75 34.30
CA THR A 12 -38.32 14.18 33.76
C THR A 12 -37.37 12.99 33.73
N VAL A 13 -37.26 12.37 32.57
CA VAL A 13 -36.21 11.38 32.28
C VAL A 13 -34.88 12.15 32.30
N ARG A 14 -34.14 12.03 33.41
CA ARG A 14 -32.71 12.33 33.41
C ARG A 14 -32.07 11.32 32.47
N GLU A 15 -31.63 11.79 31.30
CA GLU A 15 -30.71 11.04 30.46
C GLU A 15 -29.52 10.62 31.32
N ALA A 16 -29.32 9.31 31.43
CA ALA A 16 -28.15 8.75 32.06
C ALA A 16 -26.93 9.20 31.25
N SER A 17 -26.10 10.03 31.86
CA SER A 17 -24.77 10.38 31.35
C SER A 17 -24.04 9.08 31.05
N SER A 18 -23.71 8.84 29.77
CA SER A 18 -22.80 7.78 29.37
C SER A 18 -21.53 7.89 30.20
N ALA A 19 -21.27 6.91 31.05
CA ALA A 19 -20.00 6.82 31.77
C ALA A 19 -18.85 6.97 30.76
N PRO A 20 -17.80 7.76 31.04
CA PRO A 20 -16.68 7.86 30.13
C PRO A 20 -16.13 6.44 29.95
N ALA A 21 -16.10 5.95 28.71
CA ALA A 21 -15.53 4.67 28.36
C ALA A 21 -14.16 4.57 29.06
N SER A 22 -13.99 3.56 29.92
CA SER A 22 -12.75 3.37 30.66
C SER A 22 -11.64 3.05 29.67
N GLN A 23 -10.88 4.06 29.24
CA GLN A 23 -9.78 3.88 28.30
C GLN A 23 -8.64 3.13 28.99
N LEU A 24 -8.38 1.90 28.53
CA LEU A 24 -7.25 1.10 28.98
C LEU A 24 -6.02 1.44 28.13
N ARG A 25 -5.02 2.06 28.74
CA ARG A 25 -3.72 2.27 28.08
C ARG A 25 -2.92 0.97 28.07
N VAL A 26 -2.74 0.39 26.89
CA VAL A 26 -1.91 -0.79 26.66
C VAL A 26 -0.63 -0.38 25.95
N SER A 27 0.51 -0.95 26.32
CA SER A 27 1.77 -0.67 25.63
C SER A 27 1.79 -1.30 24.24
N ALA A 28 2.36 -0.61 23.26
CA ALA A 28 2.48 -1.12 21.89
C ALA A 28 3.17 -2.50 21.86
N GLN A 29 4.17 -2.73 22.71
CA GLN A 29 4.86 -4.02 22.84
C GLN A 29 3.93 -5.18 23.24
N LYS A 30 2.93 -4.94 24.08
CA LYS A 30 1.95 -5.98 24.47
C LYS A 30 1.03 -6.34 23.30
N VAL A 31 0.59 -5.34 22.56
CA VAL A 31 -0.22 -5.54 21.34
C VAL A 31 0.60 -6.26 20.26
N SER A 32 1.86 -5.89 20.06
CA SER A 32 2.78 -6.61 19.17
C SER A 32 2.94 -8.07 19.56
N ARG A 33 3.16 -8.36 20.85
CA ARG A 33 3.27 -9.74 21.35
C ARG A 33 1.97 -10.54 21.16
N LEU A 34 0.81 -9.93 21.38
CA LEU A 34 -0.48 -10.57 21.11
C LEU A 34 -0.58 -10.98 19.63
N MET A 35 -0.14 -10.11 18.73
CA MET A 35 -0.14 -10.40 17.30
C MET A 35 0.82 -11.51 16.90
N ASP A 36 2.01 -11.56 17.50
CA ASP A 36 2.92 -12.69 17.30
C ASP A 36 2.28 -14.00 17.77
N LEU A 37 1.61 -14.00 18.93
CA LEU A 37 0.91 -15.19 19.44
C LEU A 37 -0.28 -15.61 18.56
N VAL A 38 -1.05 -14.65 18.05
CA VAL A 38 -2.14 -14.93 17.10
C VAL A 38 -1.59 -15.47 15.79
N GLY A 39 -0.43 -14.96 15.35
CA GLY A 39 0.33 -15.52 14.23
C GLY A 39 0.75 -16.97 14.50
N GLU A 40 1.43 -17.24 15.61
CA GLU A 40 1.84 -18.59 16.03
C GLU A 40 0.66 -19.56 16.16
N LEU A 41 -0.47 -19.09 16.71
CA LEU A 41 -1.70 -19.87 16.78
C LEU A 41 -2.23 -20.19 15.38
N SER A 42 -2.19 -19.22 14.46
CA SER A 42 -2.60 -19.44 13.07
C SER A 42 -1.74 -20.48 12.37
N LEU A 43 -0.43 -20.46 12.61
CA LEU A 43 0.50 -21.49 12.12
C LEU A 43 0.13 -22.85 12.72
N SER A 44 0.02 -22.93 14.05
CA SER A 44 -0.28 -24.19 14.76
C SER A 44 -1.61 -24.83 14.34
N VAL A 45 -2.65 -24.01 14.13
CA VAL A 45 -3.95 -24.47 13.65
C VAL A 45 -3.85 -25.02 12.24
N SER A 46 -3.11 -24.33 11.37
CA SER A 46 -2.95 -24.78 9.99
C SER A 46 -2.08 -26.05 9.90
N ASP A 47 -0.99 -26.15 10.66
CA ASP A 47 -0.19 -27.38 10.79
C ASP A 47 -1.06 -28.58 11.22
N THR A 48 -1.95 -28.35 12.18
CA THR A 48 -2.87 -29.40 12.67
C THR A 48 -3.86 -29.84 11.60
N ILE A 49 -4.42 -28.89 10.84
CA ILE A 49 -5.44 -29.16 9.81
C ILE A 49 -4.82 -29.79 8.56
N HIS A 50 -3.56 -29.48 8.26
CA HIS A 50 -2.84 -29.95 7.07
C HIS A 50 -1.81 -31.05 7.39
N SER A 51 -1.90 -31.69 8.56
CA SER A 51 -0.99 -32.77 8.95
C SER A 51 -1.05 -33.95 7.98
N ALA A 52 0.12 -34.47 7.60
CA ALA A 52 0.24 -35.65 6.74
C ALA A 52 -0.44 -36.89 7.35
N ASP A 53 -0.51 -36.97 8.68
CA ASP A 53 -1.13 -38.10 9.39
C ASP A 53 -2.63 -38.23 9.10
N ILE A 54 -3.29 -37.12 8.72
CA ILE A 54 -4.72 -37.08 8.41
C ILE A 54 -5.03 -36.89 6.93
N ALA A 55 -4.01 -36.65 6.08
CA ALA A 55 -4.18 -36.31 4.66
C ALA A 55 -4.87 -37.40 3.81
N HIS A 56 -4.87 -38.65 4.28
CA HIS A 56 -5.48 -39.78 3.57
C HIS A 56 -6.77 -40.29 4.21
N LEU A 57 -7.29 -39.58 5.20
CA LEU A 57 -8.50 -39.96 5.93
C LEU A 57 -9.69 -39.11 5.46
N ASP A 58 -10.81 -39.76 5.15
CA ASP A 58 -12.08 -39.06 4.89
C ASP A 58 -12.74 -38.72 6.24
N LEU A 59 -12.58 -37.46 6.68
CA LEU A 59 -13.02 -36.99 7.99
C LEU A 59 -13.95 -35.77 7.84
N SER A 60 -15.11 -35.95 7.21
CA SER A 60 -16.07 -34.85 6.95
C SER A 60 -16.43 -34.00 8.18
N ASP A 61 -16.52 -34.60 9.38
CA ASP A 61 -16.83 -33.86 10.61
C ASP A 61 -15.61 -33.13 11.19
N PHE A 62 -14.40 -33.64 10.95
CA PHE A 62 -13.17 -32.91 11.23
C PHE A 62 -13.07 -31.69 10.31
N GLU A 63 -13.32 -31.84 9.01
CA GLU A 63 -13.28 -30.73 8.05
C GLU A 63 -14.23 -29.60 8.42
N LYS A 64 -15.47 -29.93 8.84
CA LYS A 64 -16.43 -28.94 9.36
C LYS A 64 -15.89 -28.24 10.61
N SER A 65 -15.29 -28.99 11.53
CA SER A 65 -14.73 -28.45 12.79
C SER A 65 -13.50 -27.57 12.52
N ALA A 66 -12.63 -27.99 11.59
CA ALA A 66 -11.48 -27.25 11.10
C ALA A 66 -11.89 -25.94 10.42
N HIS A 67 -12.94 -25.97 9.59
CA HIS A 67 -13.48 -24.76 8.98
C HIS A 67 -14.02 -23.78 10.04
N ARG A 68 -14.77 -24.27 11.04
CA ARG A 68 -15.23 -23.46 12.16
C ARG A 68 -14.07 -22.86 12.95
N LEU A 69 -13.01 -23.63 13.19
CA LEU A 69 -11.81 -23.15 13.87
C LEU A 69 -11.11 -22.04 13.08
N LYS A 70 -11.00 -22.18 11.74
CA LYS A 70 -10.47 -21.13 10.85
C LYS A 70 -11.29 -19.84 10.94
N LEU A 71 -12.63 -19.93 11.00
CA LEU A 71 -13.49 -18.76 11.16
C LEU A 71 -13.26 -18.04 12.51
N VAL A 72 -13.24 -18.77 13.62
CA VAL A 72 -12.98 -18.18 14.95
C VAL A 72 -11.58 -17.57 15.03
N LEU A 73 -10.57 -18.23 14.45
CA LEU A 73 -9.23 -17.69 14.37
C LEU A 73 -9.20 -16.35 13.60
N ARG A 74 -9.97 -16.24 12.52
CA ARG A 74 -10.12 -14.99 11.75
C ARG A 74 -10.73 -13.88 12.60
N GLU A 75 -11.79 -14.19 13.37
CA GLU A 75 -12.40 -13.23 14.28
C GLU A 75 -11.41 -12.75 15.37
N VAL A 76 -10.59 -13.66 15.90
CA VAL A 76 -9.53 -13.29 16.87
C VAL A 76 -8.46 -12.41 16.22
N GLN A 77 -8.09 -12.69 14.97
CA GLN A 77 -7.15 -11.87 14.20
C GLN A 77 -7.68 -10.46 13.94
N GLU A 78 -8.94 -10.35 13.51
CA GLU A 78 -9.63 -9.09 13.28
C GLU A 78 -9.68 -8.26 14.58
N ALA A 79 -10.12 -8.86 15.69
CA ALA A 79 -10.16 -8.21 17.00
C ALA A 79 -8.77 -7.78 17.50
N ALA A 80 -7.73 -8.58 17.25
CA ALA A 80 -6.36 -8.22 17.62
C ALA A 80 -5.83 -7.05 16.76
N ALA A 81 -6.24 -6.96 15.49
CA ALA A 81 -5.88 -5.85 14.59
C ALA A 81 -6.51 -4.53 15.03
N GLU A 82 -7.78 -4.56 15.46
CA GLU A 82 -8.49 -3.40 15.99
C GLU A 82 -7.77 -2.77 17.20
N LEU A 83 -7.15 -3.58 18.07
CA LEU A 83 -6.40 -3.09 19.24
C LEU A 83 -5.19 -2.20 18.90
N ARG A 84 -4.72 -2.23 17.65
CA ARG A 84 -3.59 -1.41 17.19
C ARG A 84 -4.05 -0.09 16.55
N LEU A 85 -5.33 0.03 16.24
CA LEU A 85 -5.83 1.21 15.57
C LEU A 85 -5.81 2.41 16.50
N VAL A 86 -5.50 3.56 15.92
CA VAL A 86 -5.52 4.86 16.58
C VAL A 86 -6.24 5.86 15.69
N PRO A 87 -6.98 6.83 16.25
CA PRO A 87 -7.61 7.87 15.44
C PRO A 87 -6.56 8.73 14.75
N ILE A 88 -6.77 9.02 13.46
CA ILE A 88 -5.85 9.86 12.68
C ILE A 88 -5.89 11.33 13.11
N GLY A 89 -6.93 11.76 13.84
CA GLY A 89 -7.09 13.13 14.34
C GLY A 89 -5.87 13.69 15.06
N ASP A 90 -5.17 12.87 15.86
CA ASP A 90 -3.94 13.27 16.56
C ASP A 90 -2.81 13.68 15.60
N VAL A 91 -2.78 13.11 14.39
CA VAL A 91 -1.85 13.47 13.32
C VAL A 91 -2.28 14.77 12.66
N PHE A 92 -3.56 14.90 12.30
CA PHE A 92 -4.09 16.10 11.66
C PHE A 92 -3.98 17.34 12.56
N GLN A 93 -4.18 17.21 13.87
CA GLN A 93 -3.94 18.30 14.83
C GLN A 93 -2.47 18.74 14.88
N ARG A 94 -1.53 17.78 14.80
CA ARG A 94 -0.09 18.11 14.68
C ARG A 94 0.21 18.86 13.38
N MET A 95 -0.39 18.46 12.26
CA MET A 95 -0.27 19.17 10.98
C MET A 95 -0.86 20.56 11.04
N GLY A 96 -1.98 20.77 11.71
CA GLY A 96 -2.55 22.11 11.90
C GLY A 96 -1.62 23.08 12.61
N ARG A 97 -0.81 22.59 13.56
CA ARG A 97 0.24 23.41 14.18
C ARG A 97 1.36 23.76 13.20
N LEU A 98 1.76 22.82 12.35
CA LEU A 98 2.78 23.04 11.31
C LEU A 98 2.30 24.02 10.24
N VAL A 99 1.04 23.94 9.80
CA VAL A 99 0.47 24.89 8.84
C VAL A 99 0.54 26.32 9.38
N ARG A 100 0.18 26.54 10.64
CA ARG A 100 0.28 27.87 11.27
C ARG A 100 1.72 28.40 11.35
N GLU A 101 2.70 27.51 11.49
CA GLU A 101 4.12 27.88 11.44
C GLU A 101 4.52 28.29 10.02
N LEU A 102 4.09 27.55 9.00
CA LEU A 102 4.34 27.85 7.59
C LEU A 102 3.66 29.15 7.14
N GLU A 103 2.45 29.47 7.64
CA GLU A 103 1.80 30.78 7.39
C GLU A 103 2.72 31.93 7.81
N ARG A 104 3.35 31.82 9.00
CA ARG A 104 4.25 32.86 9.52
C ARG A 104 5.55 32.97 8.72
N GLN A 105 6.04 31.86 8.16
CA GLN A 105 7.29 31.83 7.38
C GLN A 105 7.08 32.32 5.94
N THR A 106 5.94 31.98 5.33
CA THR A 106 5.65 32.26 3.91
C THR A 106 4.85 33.52 3.70
N GLY A 107 4.18 34.04 4.73
CA GLY A 107 3.25 35.16 4.64
C GLY A 107 1.92 34.81 3.95
N LYS A 108 1.66 33.52 3.69
CA LYS A 108 0.39 33.05 3.11
C LYS A 108 -0.64 32.83 4.20
N GLU A 109 -1.91 33.07 3.87
CA GLU A 109 -3.04 32.84 4.77
C GLU A 109 -3.78 31.56 4.37
N VAL A 110 -3.99 30.64 5.31
CA VAL A 110 -4.53 29.30 5.08
C VAL A 110 -5.74 29.05 5.99
N ASP A 111 -6.83 28.57 5.40
CA ASP A 111 -7.96 27.95 6.08
C ASP A 111 -7.81 26.42 6.03
N LEU A 112 -7.44 25.82 7.16
CA LEU A 112 -7.26 24.38 7.27
C LEU A 112 -8.58 23.70 7.69
N GLN A 113 -9.08 22.83 6.84
CA GLN A 113 -10.26 22.00 7.09
C GLN A 113 -9.83 20.57 7.36
N ILE A 114 -10.37 19.99 8.43
CA ILE A 114 -10.09 18.60 8.83
C ILE A 114 -11.40 17.85 8.80
N GLU A 115 -11.42 16.70 8.12
CA GLU A 115 -12.60 15.83 7.97
C GLU A 115 -12.21 14.39 8.30
N GLY A 116 -13.11 13.65 8.96
CA GLY A 116 -12.88 12.24 9.30
C GLY A 116 -11.75 12.01 10.31
N GLU A 117 -11.59 12.90 11.29
CA GLU A 117 -10.56 12.80 12.34
C GLU A 117 -10.70 11.56 13.25
N ASP A 118 -11.90 10.98 13.28
CA ASP A 118 -12.28 9.75 13.95
C ASP A 118 -11.88 8.48 13.19
N THR A 119 -11.43 8.61 11.93
CA THR A 119 -10.98 7.46 11.13
C THR A 119 -9.82 6.77 11.83
N GLU A 120 -10.01 5.49 12.12
CA GLU A 120 -9.03 4.65 12.81
C GLU A 120 -8.03 4.04 11.83
N ILE A 121 -6.75 4.06 12.18
CA ILE A 121 -5.65 3.61 11.34
C ILE A 121 -4.57 2.93 12.18
N ASP A 122 -3.89 1.92 11.63
CA ASP A 122 -2.81 1.21 12.33
C ASP A 122 -1.72 2.21 12.77
N LYS A 123 -1.35 2.16 14.06
CA LYS A 123 -0.32 3.04 14.64
C LYS A 123 1.01 3.03 13.87
N ILE A 124 1.45 1.88 13.37
CA ILE A 124 2.68 1.75 12.59
C ILE A 124 2.57 2.53 11.28
N VAL A 125 1.39 2.51 10.66
CA VAL A 125 1.10 3.28 9.45
C VAL A 125 1.20 4.77 9.75
N VAL A 126 0.56 5.24 10.84
CA VAL A 126 0.65 6.63 11.28
C VAL A 126 2.10 7.08 11.49
N ASP A 127 2.88 6.29 12.21
CA ASP A 127 4.27 6.64 12.54
C ASP A 127 5.14 6.70 11.26
N GLN A 128 4.87 5.86 10.26
CA GLN A 128 5.58 5.90 8.97
C GLN A 128 5.11 7.01 8.03
N LEU A 129 3.83 7.39 8.06
CA LEU A 129 3.25 8.41 7.18
C LEU A 129 3.44 9.84 7.66
N PHE A 130 3.74 10.05 8.95
CA PHE A 130 3.78 11.38 9.54
C PHE A 130 4.71 12.33 8.76
N GLU A 131 5.98 11.98 8.58
CA GLU A 131 6.92 12.83 7.83
C GLU A 131 6.54 13.02 6.35
N PRO A 132 6.18 11.96 5.59
CA PRO A 132 5.71 12.12 4.22
C PRO A 132 4.49 13.05 4.07
N LEU A 133 3.50 12.93 4.96
CA LEU A 133 2.32 13.80 4.93
C LEU A 133 2.67 15.25 5.24
N VAL A 134 3.59 15.50 6.18
CA VAL A 134 4.10 16.85 6.45
C VAL A 134 4.72 17.47 5.20
N HIS A 135 5.43 16.68 4.40
CA HIS A 135 6.01 17.15 3.14
C HIS A 135 4.92 17.53 2.12
N VAL A 136 3.86 16.72 1.95
CA VAL A 136 2.75 17.05 1.06
C VAL A 136 2.06 18.35 1.48
N VAL A 137 1.76 18.50 2.78
CA VAL A 137 1.15 19.72 3.31
C VAL A 137 2.04 20.93 3.10
N ARG A 138 3.36 20.79 3.32
CA ARG A 138 4.31 21.86 3.03
C ARG A 138 4.30 22.24 1.55
N ASN A 139 4.28 21.28 0.64
CA ASN A 139 4.22 21.57 -0.81
C ASN A 139 2.93 22.31 -1.18
N SER A 140 1.78 21.94 -0.60
CA SER A 140 0.53 22.68 -0.77
C SER A 140 0.65 24.13 -0.27
N VAL A 141 1.29 24.38 0.87
CA VAL A 141 1.48 25.76 1.37
C VAL A 141 2.52 26.53 0.55
N ASP A 142 3.72 26.00 0.35
CA ASP A 142 4.88 26.70 -0.23
C ASP A 142 4.73 26.90 -1.75
N HIS A 143 4.26 25.88 -2.46
CA HIS A 143 4.19 25.89 -3.93
C HIS A 143 2.76 25.86 -4.47
N GLY A 144 1.84 25.16 -3.81
CA GLY A 144 0.44 25.07 -4.22
C GLY A 144 -0.27 26.41 -4.13
N LEU A 145 -0.35 26.98 -2.92
CA LEU A 145 -1.07 28.23 -2.67
C LEU A 145 -0.33 29.44 -3.27
N GLU A 146 -1.10 30.38 -3.81
CA GLU A 146 -0.65 31.70 -4.21
C GLU A 146 -0.60 32.65 -2.99
N THR A 147 0.07 33.79 -3.12
CA THR A 147 0.03 34.81 -2.04
C THR A 147 -1.37 35.42 -1.93
N PRO A 148 -1.75 35.99 -0.78
CA PRO A 148 -3.08 36.59 -0.60
C PRO A 148 -3.47 37.58 -1.73
N ASP A 149 -2.52 38.41 -2.15
CA ASP A 149 -2.74 39.42 -3.19
C ASP A 149 -2.83 38.79 -4.59
N GLU A 150 -2.02 37.77 -4.88
CA GLU A 150 -2.13 36.98 -6.13
C GLU A 150 -3.50 36.30 -6.23
N ARG A 151 -4.04 35.78 -5.12
CA ARG A 151 -5.35 35.12 -5.06
C ARG A 151 -6.49 36.08 -5.36
N GLU A 152 -6.47 37.26 -4.74
CA GLU A 152 -7.49 38.29 -4.98
C GLU A 152 -7.47 38.77 -6.43
N ALA A 153 -6.28 38.90 -7.04
CA ALA A 153 -6.14 39.31 -8.44
C ALA A 153 -6.80 38.33 -9.43
N VAL A 154 -6.87 37.04 -9.09
CA VAL A 154 -7.55 36.01 -9.90
C VAL A 154 -8.97 35.68 -9.41
N GLY A 155 -9.52 36.48 -8.49
CA GLY A 155 -10.89 36.33 -7.98
C GLY A 155 -11.09 35.20 -6.96
N LYS A 156 -10.02 34.65 -6.40
CA LYS A 156 -10.07 33.64 -5.33
C LYS A 156 -10.20 34.30 -3.96
N ARG A 157 -10.61 33.52 -2.96
CA ARG A 157 -10.59 33.96 -1.55
C ARG A 157 -9.17 34.22 -1.10
N ARG A 158 -8.97 35.31 -0.34
CA ARG A 158 -7.69 35.72 0.24
C ARG A 158 -7.01 34.59 1.02
N ARG A 159 -7.75 33.89 1.89
CA ARG A 159 -7.28 32.66 2.55
C ARG A 159 -7.39 31.47 1.61
N GLY A 160 -6.29 30.77 1.40
CA GLY A 160 -6.25 29.49 0.67
C GLY A 160 -6.84 28.36 1.50
N LYS A 161 -7.63 27.48 0.90
CA LYS A 161 -8.20 26.32 1.58
C LYS A 161 -7.27 25.11 1.42
N ILE A 162 -6.91 24.49 2.54
CA ILE A 162 -6.28 23.16 2.56
C ILE A 162 -7.21 22.22 3.32
N THR A 163 -7.50 21.06 2.75
CA THR A 163 -8.36 20.02 3.33
C THR A 163 -7.52 18.79 3.62
N LEU A 164 -7.53 18.35 4.87
CA LEU A 164 -7.02 17.05 5.30
C LEU A 164 -8.22 16.17 5.61
N SER A 165 -8.41 15.09 4.87
CA SER A 165 -9.49 14.16 5.15
C SER A 165 -9.01 12.72 5.20
N ALA A 166 -9.69 11.93 6.01
CA ALA A 166 -9.52 10.49 6.05
C ALA A 166 -10.89 9.82 5.98
N ALA A 167 -10.96 8.70 5.27
CA ALA A 167 -12.15 7.87 5.23
C ALA A 167 -11.76 6.40 4.99
N GLN A 168 -12.49 5.48 5.60
CA GLN A 168 -12.41 4.07 5.25
C GLN A 168 -13.34 3.81 4.05
N VAL A 169 -12.78 3.32 2.95
CA VAL A 169 -13.51 3.00 1.72
C VAL A 169 -13.20 1.56 1.35
N GLY A 170 -14.15 0.65 1.62
CA GLY A 170 -13.94 -0.78 1.45
C GLY A 170 -12.85 -1.30 2.40
N GLY A 171 -11.84 -1.97 1.85
CA GLY A 171 -10.68 -2.49 2.60
C GLY A 171 -9.52 -1.51 2.76
N ASP A 172 -9.65 -0.28 2.25
CA ASP A 172 -8.59 0.74 2.28
C ASP A 172 -8.96 1.91 3.19
N ILE A 173 -7.96 2.43 3.89
CA ILE A 173 -7.98 3.78 4.46
C ILE A 173 -7.50 4.75 3.38
N GLN A 174 -8.37 5.70 3.00
CA GLN A 174 -8.06 6.78 2.08
C GLN A 174 -7.75 8.05 2.85
N ILE A 175 -6.52 8.53 2.75
CA ILE A 175 -6.07 9.82 3.28
C ILE A 175 -5.94 10.79 2.12
N THR A 176 -6.63 11.91 2.19
CA THR A 176 -6.65 12.93 1.14
C THR A 176 -6.08 14.24 1.67
N ILE A 177 -5.18 14.84 0.88
CA ILE A 177 -4.70 16.21 1.05
C ILE A 177 -5.10 16.98 -0.20
N ALA A 178 -5.92 18.01 -0.05
CA ALA A 178 -6.38 18.83 -1.16
C ALA A 178 -6.15 20.32 -0.87
N ASP A 179 -5.77 21.08 -1.89
CA ASP A 179 -5.66 22.53 -1.84
C ASP A 179 -6.43 23.19 -2.99
N ASP A 180 -6.79 24.46 -2.82
CA ASP A 180 -7.44 25.30 -3.86
C ASP A 180 -6.44 26.28 -4.52
N GLY A 181 -5.17 25.89 -4.54
CA GLY A 181 -4.06 26.70 -5.05
C GLY A 181 -4.00 26.77 -6.56
N ARG A 182 -2.79 26.99 -7.09
CA ARG A 182 -2.55 27.13 -8.53
C ARG A 182 -2.63 25.81 -9.29
N GLY A 183 -2.61 24.67 -8.59
CA GLY A 183 -2.49 23.35 -9.20
C GLY A 183 -1.12 23.06 -9.81
N LEU A 184 -0.98 21.92 -10.47
CA LEU A 184 0.26 21.46 -11.06
C LEU A 184 0.48 22.08 -12.44
N ASN A 185 1.68 22.64 -12.66
CA ASN A 185 2.00 23.26 -13.95
C ASN A 185 2.41 22.18 -14.96
N ARG A 186 1.46 21.77 -15.79
CA ARG A 186 1.66 20.76 -16.84
C ARG A 186 2.87 21.06 -17.72
N VAL A 187 2.96 22.29 -18.23
CA VAL A 187 4.01 22.71 -19.17
C VAL A 187 5.40 22.59 -18.54
N LYS A 188 5.56 23.04 -17.28
CA LYS A 188 6.84 22.93 -16.56
C LYS A 188 7.21 21.48 -16.27
N ILE A 189 6.24 20.66 -15.83
CA ILE A 189 6.49 19.26 -15.49
C ILE A 189 6.85 18.45 -16.74
N LEU A 190 6.15 18.66 -17.86
CA LEU A 190 6.45 18.03 -19.15
C LEU A 190 7.82 18.44 -19.68
N ALA A 191 8.13 19.74 -19.69
CA ALA A 191 9.44 20.22 -20.11
C ALA A 191 10.56 19.59 -19.28
N ARG A 192 10.39 19.53 -17.95
CA ARG A 192 11.36 18.92 -17.04
C ARG A 192 11.48 17.41 -17.23
N GLY A 193 10.37 16.72 -17.54
CA GLY A 193 10.36 15.30 -17.88
C GLY A 193 11.13 15.02 -19.17
N ARG A 194 10.97 15.85 -20.19
CA ARG A 194 11.71 15.76 -21.47
C ARG A 194 13.20 16.05 -21.29
N GLU A 195 13.56 17.11 -20.56
CA GLU A 195 14.97 17.44 -20.25
C GLU A 195 15.71 16.30 -19.56
N ARG A 196 15.00 15.52 -18.73
CA ARG A 196 15.56 14.41 -17.95
C ARG A 196 15.46 13.06 -18.65
N GLY A 197 14.99 13.03 -19.91
CA GLY A 197 14.82 11.81 -20.69
C GLY A 197 13.75 10.85 -20.14
N MET A 198 12.84 11.34 -19.29
CA MET A 198 11.75 10.53 -18.72
C MET A 198 10.51 10.48 -19.63
N ILE A 199 10.37 11.45 -20.55
CA ILE A 199 9.32 11.50 -21.57
C ILE A 199 10.00 11.76 -22.91
N ALA A 200 9.63 11.03 -23.96
CA ALA A 200 10.15 11.30 -25.29
C ALA A 200 9.64 12.67 -25.82
N PRO A 201 10.39 13.37 -26.69
CA PRO A 201 9.95 14.66 -27.24
C PRO A 201 8.59 14.62 -27.93
N GLU A 202 8.28 13.48 -28.56
CA GLU A 202 7.04 13.23 -29.32
C GLU A 202 5.88 12.74 -28.44
N ASP A 203 6.17 12.29 -27.20
CA ASP A 203 5.16 11.75 -26.30
C ASP A 203 4.38 12.88 -25.61
N GLU A 204 3.06 12.76 -25.63
CA GLU A 204 2.13 13.70 -25.00
C GLU A 204 1.24 12.93 -24.00
N PRO A 205 1.74 12.65 -22.78
CA PRO A 205 1.02 11.82 -21.82
C PRO A 205 -0.22 12.54 -21.28
N GLU A 206 -1.20 11.73 -20.86
CA GLU A 206 -2.33 12.21 -20.07
C GLU A 206 -1.83 12.77 -18.73
N ASP A 207 -2.59 13.72 -18.17
CA ASP A 207 -2.19 14.42 -16.94
C ASP A 207 -1.93 13.45 -15.79
N ARG A 208 -2.71 12.37 -15.68
CA ARG A 208 -2.53 11.34 -14.65
C ARG A 208 -1.14 10.68 -14.71
N ASP A 209 -0.66 10.36 -15.90
CA ASP A 209 0.65 9.72 -16.08
C ASP A 209 1.77 10.75 -15.93
N LEU A 210 1.53 12.00 -16.32
CA LEU A 210 2.45 13.10 -16.11
C LEU A 210 2.68 13.38 -14.62
N TRP A 211 1.63 13.38 -13.80
CA TRP A 211 1.74 13.61 -12.35
C TRP A 211 2.50 12.50 -11.64
N GLN A 212 2.48 11.27 -12.16
CA GLN A 212 3.28 10.17 -11.60
C GLN A 212 4.79 10.45 -11.66
N LEU A 213 5.26 11.32 -12.56
CA LEU A 213 6.67 11.72 -12.60
C LEU A 213 7.13 12.45 -11.34
N LEU A 214 6.22 13.12 -10.63
CA LEU A 214 6.56 13.81 -9.37
C LEU A 214 7.12 12.86 -8.32
N PHE A 215 6.82 11.57 -8.42
CA PHE A 215 7.25 10.53 -7.49
C PHE A 215 8.52 9.79 -7.94
N LYS A 216 9.04 10.09 -9.14
CA LYS A 216 10.26 9.44 -9.63
C LYS A 216 11.49 9.98 -8.90
N PRO A 217 12.46 9.13 -8.52
CA PRO A 217 13.68 9.56 -7.85
C PRO A 217 14.37 10.71 -8.57
N GLY A 218 14.74 11.74 -7.81
CA GLY A 218 15.42 12.92 -8.31
C GLY A 218 14.54 13.91 -9.08
N PHE A 219 13.27 13.60 -9.40
CA PHE A 219 12.37 14.55 -10.07
C PHE A 219 12.02 15.70 -9.10
N SER A 220 12.38 16.92 -9.48
CA SER A 220 11.99 18.13 -8.78
C SER A 220 11.87 19.26 -9.78
N THR A 221 10.83 20.07 -9.60
CA THR A 221 10.55 21.28 -10.37
C THR A 221 11.28 22.51 -9.80
N ALA A 222 11.97 22.39 -8.66
CA ALA A 222 12.74 23.48 -8.08
C ALA A 222 14.03 23.73 -8.87
N GLU A 223 14.28 24.99 -9.22
CA GLU A 223 15.50 25.44 -9.90
C GLU A 223 16.71 25.52 -8.95
N THR A 224 16.48 25.64 -7.64
CA THR A 224 17.51 25.71 -6.60
C THR A 224 17.29 24.65 -5.52
N VAL A 225 18.37 23.96 -5.14
CA VAL A 225 18.38 23.07 -3.97
C VAL A 225 18.39 23.95 -2.72
N THR A 226 17.23 24.21 -2.14
CA THR A 226 17.15 24.96 -0.87
C THR A 226 17.65 24.09 0.29
N ASN A 227 18.56 24.64 1.10
CA ASN A 227 19.15 23.99 2.28
C ASN A 227 18.15 23.51 3.35
N LEU A 228 16.86 23.87 3.25
CA LEU A 228 15.79 23.40 4.15
C LEU A 228 15.26 22.00 3.82
N SER A 229 15.64 21.42 2.68
CA SER A 229 15.28 20.04 2.27
C SER A 229 16.37 18.99 2.63
N GLY A 230 17.34 19.38 3.47
CA GLY A 230 18.57 18.63 3.82
C GLY A 230 18.40 17.31 4.59
N ARG A 231 17.25 16.64 4.53
CA ARG A 231 17.06 15.26 5.02
C ARG A 231 16.69 14.26 3.92
N GLY A 232 16.67 14.70 2.65
CA GLY A 232 16.33 13.80 1.54
C GLY A 232 14.85 13.45 1.48
N VAL A 233 13.96 14.31 2.00
CA VAL A 233 12.50 14.11 1.99
C VAL A 233 11.95 14.72 0.72
N GLY A 234 11.90 13.93 -0.35
CA GLY A 234 11.20 14.25 -1.59
C GLY A 234 9.88 13.48 -1.72
N MET A 235 9.15 13.76 -2.80
CA MET A 235 7.95 13.01 -3.17
C MET A 235 8.27 11.53 -3.49
N ASP A 236 9.54 11.21 -3.79
CA ASP A 236 10.05 9.85 -3.91
C ASP A 236 10.06 9.08 -2.58
N VAL A 237 10.31 9.74 -1.46
CA VAL A 237 10.19 9.13 -0.11
C VAL A 237 8.74 8.79 0.21
N LEU A 238 7.80 9.64 -0.19
CA LEU A 238 6.38 9.37 -0.04
C LEU A 238 5.97 8.14 -0.88
N ASP A 239 6.37 8.06 -2.15
CA ASP A 239 6.09 6.89 -3.01
C ASP A 239 6.69 5.60 -2.44
N ASN A 240 7.96 5.63 -2.02
CA ASN A 240 8.59 4.47 -1.40
C ASN A 240 7.90 4.05 -0.10
N THR A 241 7.47 5.00 0.72
CA THR A 241 6.75 4.71 1.97
C THR A 241 5.39 4.09 1.67
N ILE A 242 4.64 4.66 0.72
CA ILE A 242 3.32 4.14 0.34
C ILE A 242 3.45 2.74 -0.28
N LYS A 243 4.43 2.51 -1.16
CA LYS A 243 4.73 1.17 -1.70
C LYS A 243 5.09 0.16 -0.61
N ARG A 244 5.89 0.55 0.38
CA ARG A 244 6.22 -0.32 1.53
C ARG A 244 4.98 -0.65 2.37
N LEU A 245 4.06 0.30 2.49
CA LEU A 245 2.75 0.10 3.12
C LEU A 245 1.75 -0.58 2.19
N ARG A 246 2.16 -1.00 0.98
CA ARG A 246 1.32 -1.58 -0.08
C ARG A 246 0.11 -0.74 -0.44
N GLY A 247 0.22 0.57 -0.21
CA GLY A 247 -0.77 1.52 -0.64
C GLY A 247 -0.52 1.98 -2.07
N ARG A 248 -1.41 2.84 -2.54
CA ARG A 248 -1.31 3.53 -3.82
C ARG A 248 -1.49 5.03 -3.62
N ILE A 249 -0.84 5.81 -4.47
CA ILE A 249 -0.98 7.26 -4.52
C ILE A 249 -1.71 7.61 -5.81
N VAL A 250 -2.71 8.48 -5.70
CA VAL A 250 -3.38 9.10 -6.84
C VAL A 250 -3.25 10.59 -6.70
N VAL A 251 -2.85 11.27 -7.78
CA VAL A 251 -2.79 12.72 -7.83
C VAL A 251 -3.72 13.20 -8.93
N ASP A 252 -4.54 14.18 -8.57
CA ASP A 252 -5.41 14.90 -9.48
C ASP A 252 -5.13 16.40 -9.30
N SER A 253 -5.10 17.16 -10.39
CA SER A 253 -4.86 18.59 -10.32
C SER A 253 -5.37 19.29 -11.56
N VAL A 254 -5.99 20.44 -11.34
CA VAL A 254 -6.45 21.33 -12.40
C VAL A 254 -5.78 22.68 -12.21
N TRP A 255 -5.14 23.18 -13.26
CA TRP A 255 -4.46 24.47 -13.23
C TRP A 255 -5.46 25.58 -12.83
N GLY A 256 -5.03 26.44 -11.91
CA GLY A 256 -5.85 27.48 -11.30
C GLY A 256 -6.89 27.01 -10.29
N HIS A 257 -7.11 25.70 -10.09
CA HIS A 257 -8.14 25.17 -9.19
C HIS A 257 -7.59 24.31 -8.05
N GLY A 258 -6.29 24.02 -8.07
CA GLY A 258 -5.58 23.35 -6.99
C GLY A 258 -5.19 21.91 -7.31
N ALA A 259 -4.80 21.18 -6.28
CA ALA A 259 -4.35 19.80 -6.40
C ALA A 259 -4.96 18.94 -5.28
N LYS A 260 -5.09 17.65 -5.56
CA LYS A 260 -5.57 16.62 -4.65
C LYS A 260 -4.63 15.43 -4.71
N VAL A 261 -4.05 15.08 -3.56
CA VAL A 261 -3.25 13.87 -3.37
C VAL A 261 -4.05 12.90 -2.50
N LEU A 262 -4.33 11.72 -3.03
CA LEU A 262 -5.03 10.64 -2.34
C LEU A 262 -4.07 9.48 -2.10
N LEU A 263 -3.96 9.06 -0.85
CA LEU A 263 -3.21 7.89 -0.41
C LEU A 263 -4.22 6.83 0.00
N ALA A 264 -4.26 5.69 -0.70
CA ALA A 264 -5.10 4.57 -0.31
C ALA A 264 -4.22 3.44 0.23
N ILE A 265 -4.44 3.05 1.48
CA ILE A 265 -3.59 2.10 2.20
C ILE A 265 -4.47 0.99 2.78
N PRO A 266 -4.11 -0.30 2.62
CA PRO A 266 -4.90 -1.39 3.17
C PRO A 266 -5.08 -1.27 4.69
N LEU A 267 -6.28 -1.59 5.18
CA LEU A 267 -6.61 -1.52 6.61
C LEU A 267 -5.71 -2.44 7.47
N SER A 268 -5.36 -3.62 6.94
CA SER A 268 -4.51 -4.61 7.62
C SER A 268 -3.17 -4.78 6.90
N LEU A 269 -2.08 -4.56 7.63
CA LEU A 269 -0.73 -4.79 7.11
C LEU A 269 -0.09 -6.12 7.52
N ALA A 270 -0.59 -6.77 8.58
CA ALA A 270 0.03 -7.98 9.12
C ALA A 270 -0.30 -9.23 8.30
N PHE A 271 -1.52 -9.30 7.77
CA PHE A 271 -2.06 -10.46 7.06
C PHE A 271 -2.30 -10.11 5.59
N ILE A 272 -1.88 -11.00 4.70
CA ILE A 272 -1.95 -10.75 3.25
C ILE A 272 -2.45 -11.98 2.55
N ASP A 273 -3.52 -11.84 1.77
CA ASP A 273 -3.94 -12.84 0.82
C ASP A 273 -2.88 -12.99 -0.28
N SER A 274 -2.19 -14.12 -0.24
CA SER A 274 -1.03 -14.38 -1.09
C SER A 274 -1.19 -15.72 -1.80
N LEU A 275 -0.72 -15.75 -3.05
CA LEU A 275 -0.44 -17.01 -3.73
C LEU A 275 0.93 -17.48 -3.28
N VAL A 276 0.98 -18.73 -2.82
CA VAL A 276 2.23 -19.41 -2.46
C VAL A 276 2.64 -20.28 -3.63
N MET A 277 3.92 -20.28 -3.96
CA MET A 277 4.46 -21.02 -5.10
C MET A 277 5.82 -21.64 -4.76
N ARG A 278 6.13 -22.75 -5.41
CA ARG A 278 7.41 -23.45 -5.29
C ARG A 278 8.27 -23.22 -6.53
N VAL A 279 9.55 -22.89 -6.31
CA VAL A 279 10.58 -22.86 -7.36
C VAL A 279 11.81 -23.59 -6.81
N GLY A 280 12.14 -24.73 -7.41
CA GLY A 280 13.04 -25.73 -6.87
C GLY A 280 12.60 -26.17 -5.47
N GLU A 281 13.53 -26.11 -4.54
CA GLU A 281 13.29 -26.47 -3.13
C GLU A 281 12.71 -25.32 -2.29
N ARG A 282 12.44 -24.15 -2.89
CA ARG A 282 12.10 -22.93 -2.15
C ARG A 282 10.67 -22.48 -2.36
N LEU A 283 10.11 -21.91 -1.31
CA LEU A 283 8.79 -21.30 -1.33
C LEU A 283 8.90 -19.79 -1.49
N PHE A 284 8.05 -19.28 -2.37
CA PHE A 284 7.84 -17.87 -2.63
C PHE A 284 6.37 -17.54 -2.42
N ALA A 285 6.08 -16.30 -2.05
CA ALA A 285 4.73 -15.79 -1.91
C ALA A 285 4.61 -14.45 -2.62
N THR A 286 3.44 -14.17 -3.16
CA THR A 286 3.12 -12.86 -3.76
C THR A 286 1.67 -12.49 -3.46
N PRO A 287 1.34 -11.21 -3.21
CA PRO A 287 -0.05 -10.80 -3.04
C PRO A 287 -0.88 -11.21 -4.27
N ILE A 288 -2.08 -11.76 -4.06
CA ILE A 288 -2.91 -12.18 -5.19
C ILE A 288 -3.29 -10.99 -6.10
N GLY A 289 -3.40 -9.79 -5.55
CA GLY A 289 -3.79 -8.58 -6.29
C GLY A 289 -2.79 -8.10 -7.35
N VAL A 290 -1.53 -8.56 -7.33
CA VAL A 290 -0.54 -8.20 -8.37
C VAL A 290 -0.48 -9.20 -9.53
N VAL A 291 -1.19 -10.32 -9.40
CA VAL A 291 -1.20 -11.41 -10.38
C VAL A 291 -2.24 -11.12 -11.44
N ALA A 292 -1.80 -10.99 -12.69
CA ALA A 292 -2.64 -10.70 -13.83
C ALA A 292 -3.28 -11.98 -14.40
N GLU A 293 -2.45 -12.99 -14.66
CA GLU A 293 -2.86 -14.23 -15.33
C GLU A 293 -1.98 -15.40 -14.83
N ILE A 294 -2.54 -16.61 -14.78
CA ILE A 294 -1.86 -17.85 -14.41
C ILE A 294 -2.22 -18.90 -15.44
N PHE A 295 -1.23 -19.53 -16.07
CA PHE A 295 -1.48 -20.58 -17.06
C PHE A 295 -0.25 -21.50 -17.23
N ARG A 296 -0.46 -22.67 -17.82
CA ARG A 296 0.64 -23.50 -18.34
C ARG A 296 0.86 -23.16 -19.82
N PRO A 297 2.10 -22.87 -20.25
CA PRO A 297 2.36 -22.43 -21.60
C PRO A 297 2.33 -23.62 -22.57
N LEU A 298 1.80 -23.41 -23.77
CA LEU A 298 1.99 -24.33 -24.90
C LEU A 298 3.33 -24.06 -25.57
N SER A 299 3.96 -25.08 -26.17
CA SER A 299 5.24 -24.96 -26.87
C SER A 299 5.27 -23.82 -27.89
N GLU A 300 4.16 -23.62 -28.61
CA GLU A 300 4.01 -22.57 -29.64
C GLU A 300 4.00 -21.15 -29.06
N GLN A 301 3.66 -21.01 -27.78
CA GLN A 301 3.66 -19.71 -27.09
C GLN A 301 5.05 -19.33 -26.58
N LEU A 302 6.01 -20.24 -26.58
CA LEU A 302 7.34 -20.00 -26.04
C LEU A 302 8.30 -19.56 -27.15
N THR A 303 8.95 -18.42 -26.95
CA THR A 303 9.96 -17.89 -27.88
C THR A 303 11.23 -17.57 -27.12
N VAL A 304 12.36 -18.12 -27.57
CA VAL A 304 13.69 -17.81 -27.02
C VAL A 304 14.39 -16.84 -27.94
N ILE A 305 14.75 -15.66 -27.43
CA ILE A 305 15.54 -14.67 -28.16
C ILE A 305 17.02 -14.90 -27.88
N THR A 306 17.75 -15.32 -28.91
CA THR A 306 19.19 -15.62 -28.85
C THR A 306 20.08 -14.37 -28.94
N ALA A 307 19.55 -13.24 -29.41
CA ALA A 307 20.35 -12.04 -29.72
C ALA A 307 20.83 -11.23 -28.50
N ASP A 308 20.19 -11.34 -27.33
CA ASP A 308 20.47 -10.53 -26.12
C ASP A 308 20.81 -11.39 -24.88
N GLY A 309 21.57 -12.47 -25.04
CA GLY A 309 22.01 -13.30 -23.90
C GLY A 309 21.00 -14.36 -23.45
N GLY A 310 20.04 -14.73 -24.29
CA GLY A 310 19.12 -15.86 -24.04
C GLY A 310 17.82 -15.50 -23.31
N GLY A 311 17.25 -14.33 -23.61
CA GLY A 311 15.96 -13.90 -23.05
C GLY A 311 14.82 -14.81 -23.49
N GLU A 312 14.05 -15.32 -22.53
CA GLU A 312 12.87 -16.15 -22.76
C GLU A 312 11.62 -15.25 -22.78
N LEU A 313 10.73 -15.45 -23.76
CA LEU A 313 9.45 -14.76 -23.87
C LEU A 313 8.32 -15.78 -23.96
N VAL A 314 7.15 -15.41 -23.43
CA VAL A 314 5.89 -16.15 -23.60
C VAL A 314 4.86 -15.25 -24.26
N GLN A 315 4.21 -15.77 -25.29
CA GLN A 315 3.10 -15.11 -25.97
C GLN A 315 1.81 -15.34 -25.19
N VAL A 316 1.24 -14.26 -24.67
CA VAL A 316 -0.06 -14.26 -24.01
C VAL A 316 -1.00 -13.39 -24.82
N ARG A 317 -1.93 -14.03 -25.53
CA ARG A 317 -2.78 -13.38 -26.54
C ARG A 317 -1.90 -12.69 -27.60
N ASP A 318 -2.04 -11.38 -27.77
CA ASP A 318 -1.29 -10.60 -28.75
C ASP A 318 -0.04 -9.91 -28.17
N ALA A 319 0.33 -10.23 -26.91
CA ALA A 319 1.46 -9.60 -26.23
C ALA A 319 2.59 -10.59 -25.94
N MET A 320 3.83 -10.18 -26.25
CA MET A 320 5.04 -10.92 -25.88
C MET A 320 5.49 -10.50 -24.48
N ILE A 321 5.41 -11.43 -23.53
CA ILE A 321 5.74 -11.18 -22.12
C ILE A 321 7.12 -11.77 -21.81
N PRO A 322 8.05 -10.98 -21.25
CA PRO A 322 9.34 -11.49 -20.83
C PRO A 322 9.25 -12.41 -19.62
N ILE A 323 10.03 -13.49 -19.64
CA ILE A 323 10.17 -14.45 -18.55
C ILE A 323 11.33 -14.05 -17.64
N CYS A 324 11.11 -14.07 -16.33
CA CYS A 324 12.14 -13.95 -15.31
C CYS A 324 12.21 -15.24 -14.51
N ARG A 325 13.33 -15.96 -14.63
CA ARG A 325 13.59 -17.13 -13.80
C ARG A 325 14.31 -16.72 -12.51
N LEU A 326 13.77 -17.14 -11.36
CA LEU A 326 14.29 -16.72 -10.06
C LEU A 326 15.70 -17.25 -9.77
N ASP A 327 16.01 -18.47 -10.22
CA ASP A 327 17.34 -19.06 -10.13
C ASP A 327 18.40 -18.17 -10.79
N ARG A 328 18.18 -17.74 -12.04
CA ARG A 328 19.07 -16.81 -12.76
C ARG A 328 19.08 -15.44 -12.07
N PHE A 329 17.92 -14.94 -11.66
CA PHE A 329 17.80 -13.64 -10.99
C PHE A 329 18.57 -13.57 -9.67
N TYR A 330 18.57 -14.63 -8.87
CA TYR A 330 19.32 -14.69 -7.60
C TYR A 330 20.77 -15.20 -7.77
N GLY A 331 21.20 -15.53 -9.00
CA GLY A 331 22.55 -16.01 -9.29
C GLY A 331 22.80 -17.45 -8.83
N GLU A 332 21.75 -18.25 -8.79
CA GLU A 332 21.81 -19.66 -8.39
C GLU A 332 22.18 -20.55 -9.56
N LYS A 333 22.77 -21.71 -9.26
CA LYS A 333 23.07 -22.70 -10.28
C LYS A 333 21.75 -23.27 -10.80
N SER A 334 21.46 -22.97 -12.06
CA SER A 334 20.30 -23.47 -12.80
C SER A 334 20.68 -24.73 -13.58
N ASP A 335 19.85 -25.76 -13.53
CA ASP A 335 19.95 -26.88 -14.46
C ASP A 335 19.43 -26.43 -15.83
N LEU A 336 20.32 -26.38 -16.82
CA LEU A 336 20.04 -25.93 -18.18
C LEU A 336 18.96 -26.76 -18.91
N SER A 337 18.51 -27.88 -18.35
CA SER A 337 17.47 -28.77 -18.90
C SER A 337 16.05 -28.41 -18.46
N ASP A 338 15.86 -27.37 -17.66
CA ASP A 338 14.56 -27.05 -17.06
C ASP A 338 13.59 -26.42 -18.08
N SER A 339 12.68 -27.22 -18.65
CA SER A 339 11.75 -26.79 -19.71
C SER A 339 10.60 -25.93 -19.17
N LEU A 340 10.38 -24.77 -19.78
CA LEU A 340 9.25 -23.87 -19.46
C LEU A 340 7.88 -24.52 -19.70
N GLU A 341 7.79 -25.50 -20.61
CA GLU A 341 6.54 -26.20 -20.95
C GLU A 341 5.97 -26.98 -19.77
N GLN A 342 6.83 -27.38 -18.82
CA GLN A 342 6.45 -28.13 -17.63
C GLN A 342 6.13 -27.23 -16.44
N LYS A 343 6.32 -25.91 -16.59
CA LYS A 343 6.10 -24.92 -15.53
C LYS A 343 4.73 -24.29 -15.61
N ILE A 344 4.30 -23.71 -14.50
CA ILE A 344 3.18 -22.77 -14.44
C ILE A 344 3.76 -21.37 -14.58
N ILE A 345 3.22 -20.54 -15.47
CA ILE A 345 3.62 -19.14 -15.62
C ILE A 345 2.64 -18.25 -14.86
N LEU A 346 3.16 -17.48 -13.91
CA LEU A 346 2.45 -16.35 -13.29
C LEU A 346 2.84 -15.07 -14.01
N VAL A 347 1.86 -14.33 -14.52
CA VAL A 347 2.07 -13.01 -15.14
C VAL A 347 1.75 -11.94 -14.12
N PHE A 348 2.68 -11.03 -13.89
CA PHE A 348 2.50 -9.87 -13.02
C PHE A 348 2.34 -8.59 -13.83
N HIS A 349 1.54 -7.66 -13.32
CA HIS A 349 1.54 -6.28 -13.78
C HIS A 349 2.57 -5.49 -12.97
N THR A 350 3.56 -4.90 -13.64
CA THR A 350 4.53 -3.99 -13.02
C THR A 350 4.51 -2.63 -13.71
N SER A 351 5.07 -1.63 -13.05
CA SER A 351 5.30 -0.30 -13.64
C SER A 351 6.22 -0.30 -14.87
N GLN A 352 7.00 -1.36 -15.09
CA GLN A 352 7.87 -1.53 -16.27
C GLN A 352 7.23 -2.40 -17.37
N GLY A 353 5.98 -2.80 -17.20
CA GLY A 353 5.25 -3.70 -18.09
C GLY A 353 4.96 -5.06 -17.46
N LYS A 354 4.44 -5.99 -18.26
CA LYS A 354 4.15 -7.35 -17.78
C LYS A 354 5.43 -8.17 -17.67
N ILE A 355 5.50 -9.04 -16.65
CA ILE A 355 6.58 -10.02 -16.50
C ILE A 355 6.01 -11.38 -16.13
N GLY A 356 6.53 -12.43 -16.74
CA GLY A 356 6.17 -13.81 -16.46
C GLY A 356 7.18 -14.47 -15.54
N LEU A 357 6.70 -15.23 -14.56
CA LEU A 357 7.49 -15.98 -13.61
C LEU A 357 7.14 -17.47 -13.75
N PRO A 358 8.08 -18.32 -14.19
CA PRO A 358 7.88 -19.75 -14.20
C PRO A 358 8.04 -20.31 -12.79
N VAL A 359 7.10 -21.15 -12.38
CA VAL A 359 7.10 -21.86 -11.10
C VAL A 359 6.78 -23.34 -11.30
N ASP A 360 7.21 -24.16 -10.36
CA ASP A 360 7.05 -25.61 -10.41
C ASP A 360 5.67 -26.02 -9.93
N GLU A 361 5.28 -25.46 -8.78
CA GLU A 361 4.02 -25.74 -8.12
C GLU A 361 3.40 -24.42 -7.68
N LEU A 362 2.08 -24.34 -7.82
CA LEU A 362 1.28 -23.26 -7.29
C LEU A 362 0.35 -23.87 -6.23
N PHE A 363 0.40 -23.31 -5.03
CA PHE A 363 -0.52 -23.67 -3.95
C PHE A 363 -1.73 -22.74 -4.00
N ASP A 364 -2.80 -23.14 -3.32
CA ASP A 364 -3.99 -22.30 -3.16
C ASP A 364 -3.67 -20.97 -2.49
N GLN A 365 -4.60 -20.02 -2.63
CA GLN A 365 -4.55 -18.75 -1.92
C GLN A 365 -4.51 -18.99 -0.41
N GLN A 366 -3.53 -18.40 0.26
CA GLN A 366 -3.39 -18.45 1.70
C GLN A 366 -3.23 -17.05 2.28
N GLN A 367 -3.84 -16.82 3.42
CA GLN A 367 -3.56 -15.63 4.21
C GLN A 367 -2.26 -15.87 4.99
N VAL A 368 -1.23 -15.11 4.66
CA VAL A 368 0.10 -15.25 5.26
C VAL A 368 0.42 -14.09 6.19
N VAL A 369 1.19 -14.36 7.24
CA VAL A 369 1.75 -13.31 8.10
C VAL A 369 3.04 -12.83 7.49
N MET A 370 3.10 -11.55 7.13
CA MET A 370 4.33 -10.95 6.59
C MET A 370 5.19 -10.37 7.70
N LYS A 371 6.46 -10.76 7.72
CA LYS A 371 7.49 -10.16 8.57
C LYS A 371 8.53 -9.45 7.69
N PRO A 372 8.86 -8.18 7.99
CA PRO A 372 9.90 -7.49 7.26
C PRO A 372 11.25 -8.19 7.50
N LEU A 373 12.07 -8.24 6.45
CA LEU A 373 13.46 -8.68 6.59
C LEU A 373 14.22 -7.65 7.44
N GLN A 374 15.13 -8.10 8.30
CA GLN A 374 15.91 -7.24 9.19
C GLN A 374 17.41 -7.49 9.04
N GLY A 375 18.21 -6.45 9.23
CA GLY A 375 19.67 -6.53 9.25
C GLY A 375 20.25 -6.95 7.91
N HIS A 376 21.03 -8.02 7.86
CA HIS A 376 21.65 -8.48 6.62
C HIS A 376 20.65 -8.95 5.56
N LEU A 377 19.44 -9.37 5.98
CA LEU A 377 18.40 -9.85 5.09
C LEU A 377 17.71 -8.72 4.31
N GLU A 378 17.80 -7.47 4.76
CA GLU A 378 17.23 -6.31 4.05
C GLU A 378 17.83 -6.10 2.65
N LYS A 379 19.00 -6.70 2.39
CA LYS A 379 19.70 -6.61 1.10
C LYS A 379 19.19 -7.61 0.07
N ILE A 380 18.30 -8.53 0.44
CA ILE A 380 17.72 -9.50 -0.50
C ILE A 380 16.92 -8.73 -1.55
N ARG A 381 17.30 -8.90 -2.82
CA ARG A 381 16.66 -8.22 -3.95
C ARG A 381 15.24 -8.75 -4.18
N ALA A 382 14.39 -7.88 -4.70
CA ALA A 382 13.01 -8.20 -5.08
C ALA A 382 12.21 -8.92 -3.98
N SER A 383 12.34 -8.46 -2.73
CA SER A 383 11.56 -8.98 -1.61
C SER A 383 10.94 -7.87 -0.77
N PHE A 384 9.70 -8.10 -0.32
CA PHE A 384 9.03 -7.27 0.69
C PHE A 384 9.30 -7.76 2.12
N GLY A 385 9.77 -8.99 2.30
CA GLY A 385 9.65 -9.70 3.57
C GLY A 385 9.77 -11.21 3.43
N CYS A 386 9.54 -11.89 4.55
CA CYS A 386 9.16 -13.30 4.54
C CYS A 386 7.68 -13.44 4.94
N ALA A 387 7.03 -14.43 4.36
CA ALA A 387 5.70 -14.88 4.69
C ALA A 387 5.82 -16.16 5.53
N LEU A 388 5.19 -16.17 6.70
CA LEU A 388 5.02 -17.38 7.50
C LEU A 388 3.76 -18.09 7.00
N LEU A 389 3.94 -19.27 6.43
CA LEU A 389 2.86 -20.08 5.89
C LEU A 389 2.20 -20.89 6.99
N GLY A 390 0.93 -21.24 6.80
CA GLY A 390 0.22 -22.07 7.75
C GLY A 390 0.86 -23.46 8.01
N THR A 391 1.80 -23.90 7.19
CA THR A 391 2.60 -25.13 7.38
C THR A 391 3.83 -24.93 8.29
N GLY A 392 4.02 -23.73 8.84
CA GLY A 392 5.22 -23.34 9.57
C GLY A 392 6.44 -23.06 8.67
N GLU A 393 6.35 -23.39 7.38
CA GLU A 393 7.38 -23.06 6.40
C GLU A 393 7.45 -21.55 6.15
N VAL A 394 8.63 -21.09 5.73
CA VAL A 394 8.90 -19.70 5.43
C VAL A 394 8.97 -19.52 3.92
N ALA A 395 8.09 -18.70 3.36
CA ALA A 395 8.14 -18.29 1.97
C ALA A 395 8.77 -16.89 1.83
N MET A 396 9.55 -16.66 0.79
CA MET A 396 10.04 -15.31 0.48
C MET A 396 8.92 -14.51 -0.18
N MET A 397 8.55 -13.37 0.40
CA MET A 397 7.52 -12.49 -0.16
C MET A 397 8.16 -11.65 -1.27
N LEU A 398 7.76 -11.88 -2.52
CA LEU A 398 8.35 -11.25 -3.71
C LEU A 398 7.84 -9.83 -3.92
N ASP A 399 8.76 -8.93 -4.24
CA ASP A 399 8.48 -7.61 -4.79
C ASP A 399 8.57 -7.68 -6.31
N CYS A 400 7.43 -7.98 -6.95
CA CYS A 400 7.33 -8.20 -8.38
C CYS A 400 7.74 -6.98 -9.22
N GLU A 401 7.62 -5.75 -8.68
CA GLU A 401 8.06 -4.51 -9.35
C GLU A 401 9.58 -4.48 -9.55
N LYS A 402 10.33 -5.19 -8.69
CA LYS A 402 11.79 -5.28 -8.74
C LYS A 402 12.29 -6.50 -9.50
N LEU A 403 11.40 -7.35 -9.99
CA LEU A 403 11.77 -8.42 -10.91
C LEU A 403 12.01 -7.77 -12.27
N THR A 404 13.27 -7.51 -12.60
CA THR A 404 13.66 -7.12 -13.96
C THR A 404 13.91 -8.38 -14.79
N LYS A 405 13.94 -8.23 -16.13
CA LYS A 405 14.41 -9.32 -17.01
C LYS A 405 15.77 -9.80 -16.49
N GLY A 406 15.89 -11.13 -16.35
CA GLY A 406 16.98 -11.84 -15.65
C GLY A 406 18.28 -11.07 -15.64
N ALA A 407 18.59 -10.49 -14.47
CA ALA A 407 19.72 -9.60 -14.24
C ALA A 407 20.97 -10.10 -15.00
N LEU A 408 21.47 -9.23 -15.90
CA LEU A 408 22.67 -9.33 -16.74
C LEU A 408 23.71 -10.38 -16.33
#